data_AF-A0A3P8HFL4-F1
#
_entry.id   AF-A0A3P8HFL4-F1
#
_cell.length_a   1.000
_cell.length_b   1.000
_cell.length_c   1.000
_cell.angle_alpha   90.00
_cell.angle_beta   90.00
_cell.angle_gamma   90.00
#
_symmetry.space_group_name_H-M   'P 1'
#
loop_
_entity.id
_entity.type
_entity.pdbx_description
1 polymer ?
#
loop_
_entity_poly.entity_id
_entity_poly.type
_entity_poly.pdbx_seq_one_letter_code
_entity_poly.pdbx_strand_id
1 'polypeptide(L)'
;MLVAKMKSKLRKHWTTGRTISQKFNMAFLQDTDKLNKFKIVLSNKFQTFPDLLNGEGTTMESNWKGIKEAITSTCHEVLSHKKHHHKECITVDTLDKIQERRNKKAAINTS
;
A
#
# COMPACT_ATOMS: atom_id res chain seq x y z
N MET A 1 12.45 -10.61 28.14
CA MET A 1 12.58 -11.94 27.49
C MET A 1 11.88 -12.03 26.13
N LEU A 2 10.66 -11.49 25.97
CA LEU A 2 9.91 -11.47 24.71
C LEU A 2 10.62 -10.72 23.55
N VAL A 3 11.14 -9.51 23.81
CA VAL A 3 11.82 -8.68 22.79
C VAL A 3 13.03 -9.39 22.19
N ALA A 4 13.86 -10.04 23.01
CA ALA A 4 15.01 -10.82 22.55
C ALA A 4 14.59 -12.02 21.68
N LYS A 5 13.49 -12.70 22.05
CA LYS A 5 12.92 -13.84 21.31
C LYS A 5 12.33 -13.38 19.97
N MET A 6 11.66 -12.24 19.93
CA MET A 6 11.16 -11.61 18.70
C MET A 6 12.30 -11.23 17.76
N LYS A 7 13.35 -10.58 18.30
CA LYS A 7 14.55 -10.19 17.55
C LYS A 7 15.27 -11.38 16.92
N SER A 8 15.38 -12.50 17.65
CA SER A 8 15.97 -13.75 17.13
C SER A 8 15.13 -14.38 16.00
N LYS A 9 13.79 -14.42 16.14
CA LYS A 9 12.89 -14.94 15.09
C LYS A 9 12.87 -14.06 13.85
N LEU A 10 12.85 -12.73 14.01
CA LEU A 10 12.91 -11.76 12.90
C LEU A 10 14.12 -12.03 12.01
N ARG A 11 15.29 -12.22 12.63
CA ARG A 11 16.55 -12.49 11.94
C ARG A 11 16.53 -13.83 11.19
N LYS A 12 15.78 -14.83 11.66
CA LYS A 12 15.61 -16.13 10.97
C LYS A 12 14.71 -16.02 9.73
N HIS A 13 13.59 -15.31 9.83
CA HIS A 13 12.64 -15.18 8.71
C HIS A 13 13.11 -14.19 7.64
N TRP A 14 13.95 -13.21 7.98
CA TRP A 14 14.52 -12.23 7.05
C TRP A 14 15.35 -12.89 5.92
N THR A 15 16.05 -13.97 6.21
CA THR A 15 16.88 -14.71 5.24
C THR A 15 16.10 -15.68 4.35
N THR A 16 14.85 -16.01 4.67
CA THR A 16 14.11 -17.12 4.05
C THR A 16 13.00 -16.68 3.07
N GLY A 17 12.73 -15.39 2.91
CA GLY A 17 11.61 -14.95 2.08
C GLY A 17 11.98 -13.84 1.12
N ARG A 18 12.14 -14.16 -0.16
CA ARG A 18 11.84 -13.20 -1.24
C ARG A 18 10.32 -13.00 -1.28
N THR A 19 9.79 -12.39 -0.24
CA THR A 19 8.38 -12.00 -0.17
C THR A 19 8.16 -10.92 -1.22
N ILE A 20 6.99 -10.94 -1.88
CA ILE A 20 6.50 -9.83 -2.69
C ILE A 20 6.34 -8.65 -1.73
N SER A 21 7.43 -7.92 -1.49
CA SER A 21 7.41 -6.65 -0.80
C SER A 21 6.49 -5.79 -1.65
N GLN A 22 5.29 -5.52 -1.14
CA GLN A 22 4.41 -4.53 -1.74
C GLN A 22 5.23 -3.25 -1.78
N LYS A 23 5.75 -2.90 -2.97
CA LYS A 23 6.67 -1.78 -3.15
C LYS A 23 5.89 -0.50 -2.90
N PHE A 24 5.88 -0.09 -1.64
CA PHE A 24 5.42 1.22 -1.26
C PHE A 24 6.37 2.25 -1.88
N ASN A 25 5.81 3.33 -2.45
CA ASN A 25 6.63 4.34 -3.12
C ASN A 25 7.56 5.00 -2.09
N MET A 26 8.87 4.83 -2.28
CA MET A 26 9.90 5.32 -1.36
C MET A 26 9.92 6.86 -1.22
N ALA A 27 9.35 7.59 -2.19
CA ALA A 27 9.16 9.04 -2.13
C ALA A 27 8.39 9.51 -0.88
N PHE A 28 7.61 8.62 -0.26
CA PHE A 28 6.92 8.90 1.00
C PHE A 28 7.87 9.15 2.18
N LEU A 29 8.99 8.43 2.24
CA LEU A 29 9.97 8.57 3.34
C LEU A 29 10.78 9.87 3.23
N GLN A 30 10.67 10.58 2.09
CA GLN A 30 11.29 11.89 1.89
C GLN A 30 10.41 13.03 2.41
N ASP A 31 9.09 12.79 2.54
CA ASP A 31 8.15 13.77 3.08
C ASP A 31 8.13 13.66 4.61
N THR A 32 8.69 14.68 5.26
CA THR A 32 8.90 14.70 6.71
C THR A 32 7.58 14.70 7.48
N ASP A 33 6.55 15.38 6.98
CA ASP A 33 5.24 15.46 7.63
C ASP A 33 4.51 14.12 7.55
N LYS A 34 4.56 13.49 6.38
CA LYS A 34 4.02 12.15 6.16
C LYS A 34 4.72 11.10 7.01
N LEU A 35 6.04 11.17 7.14
CA LEU A 35 6.83 10.28 7.98
C LEU A 35 6.50 10.44 9.48
N ASN A 36 6.30 11.68 9.94
CA ASN A 36 5.87 11.95 11.32
C ASN A 36 4.45 11.43 11.57
N LYS A 37 3.52 11.63 10.62
CA LYS A 37 2.18 11.05 10.69
C LYS A 37 2.22 9.52 10.78
N PHE A 38 3.04 8.87 9.96
CA PHE A 38 3.23 7.42 10.02
C PHE A 38 3.72 6.96 11.39
N LYS A 39 4.72 7.64 11.98
CA LYS A 39 5.23 7.32 13.32
C LYS A 39 4.14 7.41 14.39
N ILE A 40 3.31 8.46 14.35
CA ILE A 40 2.23 8.68 15.32
C ILE A 40 1.16 7.60 15.20
N VAL A 41 0.65 7.35 13.99
CA VAL A 41 -0.40 6.33 13.76
C VAL A 41 0.11 4.94 14.17
N LEU A 42 1.34 4.62 13.80
CA LEU A 42 1.97 3.35 14.16
C LEU A 42 2.12 3.22 15.68
N SER A 43 2.60 4.27 16.35
CA SER A 43 2.77 4.28 17.81
C SER A 43 1.45 4.07 18.54
N ASN A 44 0.40 4.80 18.15
CA ASN A 44 -0.94 4.66 18.73
C ASN A 44 -1.48 3.23 18.57
N LYS A 45 -1.26 2.62 17.40
CA LYS A 45 -1.68 1.23 17.14
C LYS A 45 -0.88 0.20 17.92
N PHE A 46 0.39 0.49 18.22
CA PHE A 46 1.20 -0.35 19.10
C PHE A 46 0.85 -0.19 20.58
N GLN A 47 0.22 0.92 20.99
CA GLN A 47 -0.26 1.09 22.36
C GLN A 47 -1.43 0.17 22.70
N THR A 48 -2.27 -0.20 21.73
CA THR A 48 -3.37 -1.17 21.90
C THR A 48 -2.93 -2.62 21.68
N PHE A 49 -1.65 -2.82 21.40
CA PHE A 49 -1.07 -4.11 21.08
C PHE A 49 -0.81 -5.02 22.30
N PRO A 50 -0.50 -4.51 23.50
CA PRO A 50 -0.44 -5.32 24.72
C PRO A 50 -1.75 -6.07 24.99
N ASP A 51 -2.90 -5.42 24.80
CA ASP A 51 -4.21 -6.06 24.98
C ASP A 51 -4.44 -7.20 23.96
N LEU A 52 -3.91 -7.05 22.76
CA LEU A 52 -3.92 -8.07 21.70
C LEU A 52 -2.93 -9.22 21.96
N LEU A 53 -1.80 -8.93 22.62
CA LEU A 53 -0.72 -9.88 22.93
C LEU A 53 -0.93 -10.66 24.23
N ASN A 54 -1.76 -10.15 25.14
CA ASN A 54 -2.02 -10.75 26.45
C ASN A 54 -3.19 -11.74 26.46
N GLY A 55 -3.76 -12.07 25.29
CA GLY A 55 -4.74 -13.15 25.16
C GLY A 55 -4.12 -14.48 25.61
N GLU A 56 -4.73 -15.10 26.61
CA GLU A 56 -4.34 -16.40 27.17
C GLU A 56 -4.30 -17.45 26.04
N GLY A 57 -3.09 -17.92 25.68
CA GLY A 57 -2.88 -18.90 24.61
C GLY A 57 -2.34 -18.35 23.27
N THR A 58 -2.02 -17.06 23.16
CA THR A 58 -1.44 -16.51 21.92
C THR A 58 -0.03 -17.04 21.67
N THR A 59 0.15 -17.73 20.54
CA THR A 59 1.46 -18.25 20.16
C THR A 59 2.36 -17.12 19.69
N MET A 60 3.67 -17.29 19.81
CA MET A 60 4.64 -16.32 19.30
C MET A 60 4.44 -16.00 17.80
N GLU A 61 3.81 -16.91 17.05
CA GLU A 61 3.47 -16.74 15.64
C GLU A 61 2.25 -15.85 15.42
N SER A 62 1.19 -15.97 16.24
CA SER A 62 0.04 -15.05 16.19
C SER A 62 0.47 -13.61 16.52
N ASN A 63 1.39 -13.46 17.48
CA ASN A 63 1.95 -12.17 17.87
C ASN A 63 2.75 -11.55 16.71
N TRP A 64 3.54 -12.37 16.02
CA TRP A 64 4.27 -11.95 14.82
C TRP A 64 3.33 -11.59 13.65
N LYS A 65 2.23 -12.32 13.49
CA LYS A 65 1.19 -12.02 12.49
C LYS A 65 0.54 -10.65 12.76
N GLY A 66 0.15 -10.38 14.01
CA GLY A 66 -0.43 -9.09 14.38
C GLY A 66 0.51 -7.90 14.13
N ILE A 67 1.82 -8.07 14.38
CA ILE A 67 2.81 -6.99 14.16
C ILE A 67 2.89 -6.67 12.67
N LYS A 68 2.94 -7.70 11.81
CA LYS A 68 2.94 -7.53 10.36
C LYS A 68 1.67 -6.84 9.87
N GLU A 69 0.51 -7.25 10.39
CA GLU A 69 -0.79 -6.65 10.03
C GLU A 69 -0.90 -5.17 10.47
N ALA A 70 -0.45 -4.85 11.68
CA ALA A 70 -0.44 -3.46 12.18
C ALA A 70 0.42 -2.54 11.30
N ILE A 71 1.63 -3.00 10.94
CA ILE A 71 2.54 -2.26 10.05
C ILE A 71 1.93 -2.13 8.65
N THR A 72 1.46 -3.22 8.04
CA THR A 72 0.87 -3.20 6.69
C THR A 72 -0.37 -2.31 6.63
N SER A 73 -1.24 -2.37 7.64
CA SER A 73 -2.44 -1.53 7.70
C SER A 73 -2.09 -0.05 7.88
N THR A 74 -1.09 0.28 8.71
CA THR A 74 -0.63 1.67 8.84
C THR A 74 0.02 2.17 7.55
N CYS A 75 0.77 1.31 6.87
CA CYS A 75 1.26 1.58 5.53
C CYS A 75 0.08 1.85 4.59
N HIS A 76 -0.98 1.04 4.55
CA HIS A 76 -2.14 1.36 3.71
C HIS A 76 -2.88 2.63 4.14
N GLU A 77 -2.99 2.94 5.43
CA GLU A 77 -3.72 4.12 5.91
C GLU A 77 -3.00 5.43 5.58
N VAL A 78 -1.67 5.43 5.64
CA VAL A 78 -0.86 6.63 5.40
C VAL A 78 -0.37 6.69 3.94
N LEU A 79 -0.28 5.54 3.24
CA LEU A 79 0.20 5.42 1.86
C LEU A 79 -0.91 5.18 0.82
N SER A 80 -2.05 4.60 1.18
CA SER A 80 -3.26 4.58 0.34
C SER A 80 -4.02 5.88 0.64
N HIS A 81 -4.32 6.74 -0.31
CA HIS A 81 -4.58 6.47 -1.71
C HIS A 81 -3.52 7.11 -2.60
N LYS A 82 -2.82 6.33 -3.43
CA LYS A 82 -2.66 6.81 -4.80
C LYS A 82 -4.09 6.95 -5.30
N LYS A 83 -4.63 8.17 -5.30
CA LYS A 83 -5.71 8.50 -6.22
C LYS A 83 -5.13 8.08 -7.57
N HIS A 84 -5.59 6.95 -8.09
CA HIS A 84 -5.61 6.81 -9.52
C HIS A 84 -6.42 8.03 -9.94
N HIS A 85 -5.72 9.09 -10.34
CA HIS A 85 -6.36 10.12 -11.14
C HIS A 85 -6.94 9.32 -12.27
N HIS A 86 -8.25 9.09 -12.22
CA HIS A 86 -8.95 8.67 -13.39
C HIS A 86 -8.63 9.79 -14.37
N LYS A 87 -7.75 9.52 -15.35
CA LYS A 87 -7.78 10.30 -16.56
C LYS A 87 -9.21 10.11 -17.05
N GLU A 88 -10.00 11.18 -17.08
CA GLU A 88 -11.20 11.20 -17.91
C GLU A 88 -10.74 10.72 -19.28
N CYS A 89 -11.12 9.49 -19.58
CA CYS A 89 -10.77 8.91 -20.84
C CYS A 89 -11.69 9.58 -21.84
N ILE A 90 -11.09 10.24 -22.84
CA ILE A 90 -11.72 10.95 -23.97
C ILE A 90 -11.96 12.43 -23.67
N THR A 91 -10.98 13.25 -24.04
CA THR A 91 -11.20 14.69 -24.28
C THR A 91 -12.09 14.88 -25.50
N VAL A 92 -12.87 15.96 -25.56
CA VAL A 92 -13.71 16.32 -26.72
C VAL A 92 -12.89 16.33 -28.01
N ASP A 93 -11.66 16.85 -27.96
CA ASP A 93 -10.67 16.80 -29.06
C ASP A 93 -10.43 15.38 -29.62
N THR A 94 -10.45 14.37 -28.76
CA THR A 94 -10.24 12.97 -29.19
C THR A 94 -11.49 12.44 -29.89
N LEU A 95 -12.67 12.80 -29.39
CA LEU A 95 -13.95 12.42 -29.98
C LEU A 95 -14.14 13.07 -31.36
N ASP A 96 -13.80 14.35 -31.50
CA ASP A 96 -13.85 15.08 -32.78
C ASP A 96 -12.92 14.47 -33.82
N LYS A 97 -11.68 14.10 -33.43
CA LYS A 97 -10.73 13.41 -34.33
C LYS A 97 -11.22 12.03 -34.75
N ILE A 98 -11.95 11.31 -33.90
CA ILE A 98 -12.57 10.03 -34.26
C ILE A 98 -13.71 10.25 -35.26
N GLN A 99 -14.54 11.26 -35.05
CA GLN A 99 -15.65 11.59 -35.95
C GLN A 99 -15.16 12.06 -37.32
N GLU A 100 -14.12 12.90 -37.36
CA GLU A 100 -13.51 13.39 -38.60
C GLU A 100 -12.95 12.22 -39.44
N ARG A 101 -12.30 11.24 -38.80
CA ARG A 101 -11.81 10.02 -39.46
C ARG A 101 -12.95 9.16 -40.00
N ARG A 102 -14.08 9.07 -39.29
CA ARG A 102 -15.27 8.34 -39.77
C ARG A 102 -15.89 9.01 -41.00
N ASN A 103 -16.01 10.34 -40.98
CA ASN A 103 -16.56 11.09 -42.10
C ASN A 103 -15.68 10.97 -43.36
N LYS A 104 -14.35 11.06 -43.20
CA LYS A 104 -13.40 10.83 -44.32
C LYS A 104 -13.52 9.43 -44.90
N LYS A 105 -13.64 8.41 -44.04
CA LYS A 105 -13.83 7.02 -44.48
C LYS A 105 -15.16 6.82 -45.21
N ALA A 106 -16.24 7.43 -44.72
CA ALA A 106 -17.55 7.36 -45.37
C ALA A 106 -17.52 7.98 -46.77
N ALA A 107 -16.91 9.17 -46.92
CA ALA A 107 -16.81 9.87 -48.20
C ALA A 107 -16.08 9.04 -49.27
N ILE A 108 -15.01 8.32 -48.90
CA ILE A 108 -14.26 7.44 -49.80
C ILE A 108 -15.09 6.24 -50.24
N ASN A 109 -15.90 5.66 -49.34
CA ASN A 109 -16.69 4.46 -49.64
C ASN A 109 -17.95 4.73 -50.46
N THR A 110 -18.36 6.00 -50.60
CA THR A 110 -19.50 6.43 -51.41
C THR A 110 -19.11 6.92 -52.81
N SER A 111 -17.83 6.83 -53.19
CA SER A 111 -17.35 7.02 -54.58
C SER A 111 -17.18 5.70 -55.31
#